data_AF-A0AAX4MRD0-F1
#
_entry.id   AF-A0AAX4MRD0-F1
#
_cell.length_a   1.000
_cell.length_b   1.000
_cell.length_c   1.000
_cell.angle_alpha   90.00
_cell.angle_beta   90.00
_cell.angle_gamma   90.00
#
_symmetry.space_group_name_H-M   'P 1'
#
loop_
_entity.id
_entity.type
_entity.pdbx_description
1 polymer ?
#
loop_
_entity_poly.entity_id
_entity_poly.type
_entity_poly.pdbx_seq_one_letter_code
_entity_poly.pdbx_strand_id
1 'polypeptide(L)'
;MATDIVGYSRLMEANEEQTLAALARLHGTILATEIGSRGGRIVKLIGDGVLSVFDTASEAVSCAMNIQKLLGSEAELRVCQEQIRLRIGINLAEVAVIEGDIFGEGVNVTSRLEREASSGGICISDAAYAQVKGTAHSLFKDGGDIRLKNIAKPVHVWHWPQAPVPRASGRPVVAVLPFRNLREADDQPFVADGFTEDIIGGLARFRSLSVIAAASSFAAQDLSEDTTEVARKLGATYLVTGDLRLAGGVIRATVRLIEAANARLIWSEKYDRCAGDIFDIQDEIVRMLVSSLVGQIHNIDYQESFRKAPDNLEAYEFYLRGLAHLRGYESDDNLKACEMFEAAVHRDNGFALAHAYLALSQIAVHGYAKAPPDVLRDCTSLARRAVLLDEAESGSHRVLGLALLYLKDFDGAEGELRRACALNPSDANAAVQLGGLLARRNRVEEGVRWIDEGMRLNPFPPHWYYAVLGNAMYLGGAYEEALAALRRLPNPGKFTWGRIVACLNRAGRSKEAADEARLLLAAHPDFTINEFLRHGVVVESEGQLLQFREGFDHLDLPS
;
A
#
# COMPACT_ATOMS: atom_id res chain seq x y z
N MET A 1 -15.84 -36.40 -0.70
CA MET A 1 -15.15 -35.37 -1.48
C MET A 1 -16.16 -34.65 -2.36
N ALA A 2 -16.16 -33.32 -2.37
CA ALA A 2 -16.98 -32.50 -3.24
C ALA A 2 -16.06 -31.65 -4.14
N THR A 3 -16.46 -31.43 -5.39
CA THR A 3 -15.73 -30.58 -6.34
C THR A 3 -16.65 -29.54 -6.97
N ASP A 4 -16.11 -28.41 -7.42
CA ASP A 4 -16.81 -27.30 -8.09
C ASP A 4 -15.89 -26.61 -9.11
N ILE A 5 -16.40 -26.15 -10.25
CA ILE A 5 -15.58 -25.46 -11.26
C ILE A 5 -15.55 -23.97 -10.95
N VAL A 6 -14.33 -23.44 -10.82
CA VAL A 6 -14.12 -22.03 -10.51
C VAL A 6 -14.62 -21.16 -11.66
N GLY A 7 -15.68 -20.38 -11.39
CA GLY A 7 -16.20 -19.40 -12.34
C GLY A 7 -16.98 -20.01 -13.51
N TYR A 8 -17.59 -21.19 -13.32
CA TYR A 8 -18.36 -21.90 -14.35
C TYR A 8 -19.34 -21.02 -15.13
N SER A 9 -20.17 -20.21 -14.45
CA SER A 9 -21.14 -19.32 -15.12
C SER A 9 -20.48 -18.34 -16.08
N ARG A 10 -19.32 -17.78 -15.71
CA ARG A 10 -18.55 -16.87 -16.56
C ARG A 10 -17.95 -17.59 -17.77
N LEU A 11 -17.47 -18.83 -17.60
CA LEU A 11 -16.96 -19.65 -18.71
C LEU A 11 -18.07 -19.98 -19.71
N MET A 12 -19.26 -20.33 -19.21
CA MET A 12 -20.46 -20.55 -20.02
C MET A 12 -20.86 -19.31 -20.83
N GLU A 13 -20.82 -18.11 -20.23
CA GLU A 13 -21.09 -16.86 -20.94
C GLU A 13 -20.01 -16.54 -21.99
N ALA A 14 -18.75 -16.86 -21.72
CA ALA A 14 -17.64 -16.57 -22.62
C ALA A 14 -17.61 -17.49 -23.85
N ASN A 15 -17.79 -18.80 -23.65
CA ASN A 15 -17.85 -19.78 -24.72
C ASN A 15 -18.54 -21.08 -24.25
N GLU A 16 -19.84 -21.18 -24.50
CA GLU A 16 -20.67 -22.31 -24.12
C GLU A 16 -20.17 -23.64 -24.70
N GLU A 17 -19.85 -23.69 -25.99
CA GLU A 17 -19.44 -24.92 -26.69
C GLU A 17 -18.13 -25.49 -26.12
N GLN A 18 -17.11 -24.64 -25.95
CA GLN A 18 -15.83 -25.06 -25.34
C GLN A 18 -16.00 -25.48 -23.88
N THR A 19 -16.84 -24.77 -23.13
CA THR A 19 -17.08 -25.07 -21.71
C THR A 19 -17.77 -26.43 -21.54
N LEU A 20 -18.79 -26.73 -22.35
CA LEU A 20 -19.47 -28.02 -22.32
C LEU A 20 -18.56 -29.18 -22.76
N ALA A 21 -17.72 -28.98 -23.78
CA ALA A 21 -16.74 -29.98 -24.21
C ALA A 21 -15.70 -30.28 -23.10
N ALA A 22 -15.18 -29.24 -22.46
CA ALA A 22 -14.23 -29.37 -21.38
C ALA A 22 -14.88 -30.01 -20.13
N LEU A 23 -16.14 -29.69 -19.83
CA LEU A 23 -16.93 -30.31 -18.75
C LEU A 23 -17.13 -31.81 -18.99
N ALA A 24 -17.50 -32.20 -20.22
CA ALA A 24 -17.69 -33.60 -20.59
C ALA A 24 -16.39 -34.40 -20.43
N ARG A 25 -15.25 -33.82 -20.82
CA ARG A 25 -13.93 -34.44 -20.65
C ARG A 25 -13.51 -34.53 -19.19
N LEU A 26 -13.72 -33.47 -18.43
CA LEU A 26 -13.46 -33.43 -17.00
C LEU A 26 -14.22 -34.53 -16.26
N HIS A 27 -15.54 -34.62 -16.46
CA HIS A 27 -16.37 -35.63 -15.81
C HIS A 27 -16.10 -37.06 -16.33
N GLY A 28 -16.14 -37.24 -17.65
CA GLY A 28 -16.12 -38.57 -18.26
C GLY A 28 -14.74 -39.21 -18.34
N THR A 29 -13.67 -38.41 -18.36
CA THR A 29 -12.30 -38.93 -18.48
C THR A 29 -11.52 -38.76 -17.19
N ILE A 30 -11.36 -37.53 -16.69
CA ILE A 30 -10.42 -37.26 -15.59
C ILE A 30 -11.02 -37.71 -14.26
N LEU A 31 -12.18 -37.16 -13.88
CA LEU A 31 -12.78 -37.42 -12.58
C LEU A 31 -13.24 -38.88 -12.47
N ALA A 32 -13.92 -39.44 -13.48
CA ALA A 32 -14.33 -40.84 -13.46
C ALA A 32 -13.14 -41.81 -13.31
N THR A 33 -12.03 -41.57 -14.02
CA THR A 33 -10.84 -42.44 -13.97
C THR A 33 -10.09 -42.31 -12.66
N GLU A 34 -9.81 -41.10 -12.20
CA GLU A 34 -9.03 -40.88 -10.96
C GLU A 34 -9.81 -41.28 -9.71
N ILE A 35 -11.12 -41.06 -9.69
CA ILE A 35 -11.97 -41.49 -8.57
C ILE A 35 -12.06 -43.02 -8.55
N GLY A 36 -12.36 -43.64 -9.70
CA GLY A 36 -12.53 -45.10 -9.79
C GLY A 36 -11.24 -45.90 -9.54
N SER A 37 -10.09 -45.43 -10.04
CA SER A 37 -8.78 -46.10 -9.85
C SER A 37 -8.30 -46.13 -8.39
N ARG A 38 -8.93 -45.32 -7.52
CA ARG A 38 -8.57 -45.17 -6.10
C ARG A 38 -9.68 -45.63 -5.16
N GLY A 39 -10.55 -46.53 -5.63
CA GLY A 39 -11.65 -47.09 -4.86
C GLY A 39 -12.78 -46.10 -4.56
N GLY A 40 -12.74 -44.90 -5.15
CA GLY A 40 -13.80 -43.91 -4.98
C GLY A 40 -15.02 -44.22 -5.84
N ARG A 41 -16.19 -43.80 -5.36
CA ARG A 41 -17.46 -43.87 -6.10
C ARG A 41 -18.06 -42.49 -6.25
N ILE A 42 -18.41 -42.11 -7.48
CA ILE A 42 -19.22 -40.93 -7.75
C ILE A 42 -20.65 -41.23 -7.29
N VAL A 43 -21.17 -40.38 -6.41
CA VAL A 43 -22.54 -40.51 -5.90
C VAL A 43 -23.50 -39.73 -6.77
N LYS A 44 -23.18 -38.46 -7.08
CA LYS A 44 -23.97 -37.62 -7.97
C LYS A 44 -23.16 -36.47 -8.54
N LEU A 45 -23.65 -35.94 -9.65
CA LEU A 45 -23.22 -34.66 -10.20
C LEU A 45 -24.02 -33.54 -9.51
N ILE A 46 -23.35 -32.48 -9.09
CA ILE A 46 -23.96 -31.31 -8.44
C ILE A 46 -23.66 -30.11 -9.33
N GLY A 47 -24.55 -29.84 -10.29
CA GLY A 47 -24.31 -28.79 -11.28
C GLY A 47 -23.07 -29.11 -12.12
N ASP A 48 -22.06 -28.25 -12.04
CA ASP A 48 -20.74 -28.36 -12.65
C ASP A 48 -19.71 -29.14 -11.80
N GLY A 49 -20.13 -29.60 -10.62
CA GLY A 49 -19.33 -30.33 -9.65
C GLY A 49 -19.67 -31.82 -9.49
N VAL A 50 -18.86 -32.53 -8.70
CA VAL A 50 -19.03 -33.95 -8.40
C VAL A 50 -19.00 -34.18 -6.90
N LEU A 51 -19.95 -34.99 -6.40
CA LEU A 51 -19.91 -35.55 -5.06
C LEU A 51 -19.49 -37.01 -5.13
N SER A 52 -18.43 -37.36 -4.41
CA SER A 52 -17.85 -38.70 -4.38
C SER A 52 -17.51 -39.16 -2.96
N VAL A 53 -17.50 -40.47 -2.77
CA VAL A 53 -17.12 -41.14 -1.52
C VAL A 53 -15.92 -42.05 -1.75
N PHE A 54 -15.12 -42.22 -0.70
CA PHE A 54 -13.94 -43.09 -0.66
C PHE A 54 -13.96 -43.86 0.64
N ASP A 55 -13.34 -45.03 0.65
CA ASP A 55 -13.23 -45.86 1.85
C ASP A 55 -12.29 -45.23 2.89
N THR A 56 -11.30 -44.45 2.45
CA THR A 56 -10.38 -43.73 3.34
C THR A 56 -10.17 -42.27 2.95
N ALA A 57 -9.88 -41.41 3.94
CA ALA A 57 -9.57 -40.01 3.67
C ALA A 57 -8.23 -39.85 2.93
N SER A 58 -7.26 -40.74 3.17
CA SER A 58 -5.97 -40.72 2.47
C SER A 58 -6.11 -40.95 0.97
N GLU A 59 -7.01 -41.85 0.53
CA GLU A 59 -7.29 -42.07 -0.88
C GLU A 59 -7.97 -40.87 -1.52
N ALA A 60 -8.96 -40.28 -0.83
CA ALA A 60 -9.63 -39.06 -1.29
C ALA A 60 -8.63 -37.90 -1.49
N VAL A 61 -7.73 -37.69 -0.52
CA VAL A 61 -6.70 -36.64 -0.61
C VAL A 61 -5.73 -36.91 -1.75
N SER A 62 -5.23 -38.14 -1.87
CA SER A 62 -4.32 -38.49 -2.96
C SER A 62 -4.99 -38.38 -4.34
N CYS A 63 -6.28 -38.73 -4.45
CA CYS A 63 -7.08 -38.56 -5.65
C CYS A 63 -7.20 -37.07 -6.02
N ALA A 64 -7.60 -36.24 -5.06
CA ALA A 64 -7.74 -34.80 -5.25
C ALA A 64 -6.43 -34.13 -5.68
N MET A 65 -5.31 -34.48 -5.06
CA MET A 65 -3.99 -33.95 -5.43
C MET A 65 -3.59 -34.31 -6.86
N ASN A 66 -3.94 -35.52 -7.32
CA ASN A 66 -3.65 -35.94 -8.68
C ASN A 66 -4.59 -35.31 -9.71
N ILE A 67 -5.88 -35.19 -9.40
CA ILE A 67 -6.83 -34.42 -10.21
C ILE A 67 -6.26 -33.01 -10.43
N GLN A 68 -5.88 -32.31 -9.37
CA GLN A 68 -5.30 -30.97 -9.48
C GLN A 68 -4.04 -30.91 -10.38
N LYS A 69 -3.17 -31.93 -10.32
CA LYS A 69 -1.97 -32.00 -11.18
C LYS A 69 -2.33 -32.20 -12.65
N LEU A 70 -3.25 -33.13 -12.94
CA LEU A 70 -3.70 -33.42 -14.30
C LEU A 70 -4.38 -32.19 -14.92
N LEU A 71 -5.22 -31.50 -14.16
CA LEU A 71 -5.88 -30.26 -14.59
C LEU A 71 -4.87 -29.17 -14.98
N GLY A 72 -3.69 -29.13 -14.34
CA GLY A 72 -2.66 -28.13 -14.64
C GLY A 72 -1.95 -28.34 -15.99
N SER A 73 -1.94 -29.56 -16.52
CA SER A 73 -1.22 -29.93 -17.74
C SER A 73 -2.11 -30.16 -18.97
N GLU A 74 -3.43 -30.20 -18.79
CA GLU A 74 -4.36 -30.65 -19.84
C GLU A 74 -4.81 -29.51 -20.76
N ALA A 75 -4.29 -29.46 -21.98
CA ALA A 75 -4.56 -28.38 -22.94
C ALA A 75 -6.04 -28.30 -23.38
N GLU A 76 -6.71 -29.46 -23.46
CA GLU A 76 -8.12 -29.59 -23.84
C GLU A 76 -9.11 -29.16 -22.74
N LEU A 77 -8.62 -28.75 -21.56
CA LEU A 77 -9.42 -28.12 -20.50
C LEU A 77 -9.30 -26.59 -20.50
N ARG A 78 -8.89 -26.00 -21.61
CA ARG A 78 -8.83 -24.54 -21.78
C ARG A 78 -10.06 -24.02 -22.50
N VAL A 79 -10.68 -23.00 -21.91
CA VAL A 79 -11.78 -22.23 -22.50
C VAL A 79 -11.28 -20.80 -22.70
N CYS A 80 -11.31 -20.28 -23.92
CA CYS A 80 -10.82 -18.92 -24.22
C CYS A 80 -9.40 -18.62 -23.67
N GLN A 81 -8.48 -19.60 -23.74
CA GLN A 81 -7.11 -19.56 -23.18
C GLN A 81 -7.01 -19.63 -21.64
N GLU A 82 -8.13 -19.69 -20.92
CA GLU A 82 -8.14 -19.89 -19.48
C GLU A 82 -8.25 -21.38 -19.12
N GLN A 83 -7.41 -21.84 -18.20
CA GLN A 83 -7.41 -23.23 -17.71
C GLN A 83 -8.57 -23.45 -16.74
N ILE A 84 -9.37 -24.50 -16.93
CA ILE A 84 -10.36 -24.93 -15.93
C ILE A 84 -9.64 -25.31 -14.62
N ARG A 85 -10.17 -24.81 -13.51
CA ARG A 85 -9.67 -25.09 -12.16
C ARG A 85 -10.82 -25.58 -11.30
N LEU A 86 -10.54 -26.57 -10.47
CA LEU A 86 -11.48 -27.07 -9.46
C LEU A 86 -11.20 -26.46 -8.09
N ARG A 87 -12.25 -26.36 -7.30
CA ARG A 87 -12.20 -26.36 -5.84
C ARG A 87 -12.52 -27.76 -5.36
N ILE A 88 -11.82 -28.24 -4.34
CA ILE A 88 -12.05 -29.57 -3.78
C ILE A 88 -12.17 -29.50 -2.26
N GLY A 89 -13.28 -30.04 -1.72
CA GLY A 89 -13.53 -30.18 -0.30
C GLY A 89 -13.49 -31.65 0.13
N ILE A 90 -12.78 -31.97 1.21
CA ILE A 90 -12.74 -33.34 1.77
C ILE A 90 -13.02 -33.31 3.27
N ASN A 91 -14.00 -34.09 3.69
CA ASN A 91 -14.31 -34.31 5.09
C ASN A 91 -14.33 -35.82 5.39
N LEU A 92 -13.91 -36.18 6.59
CA LEU A 92 -14.10 -37.52 7.14
C LEU A 92 -15.32 -37.50 8.07
N ALA A 93 -16.36 -38.24 7.73
CA ALA A 93 -17.57 -38.38 8.54
C ALA A 93 -18.34 -39.66 8.18
N GLU A 94 -19.18 -40.12 9.09
CA GLU A 94 -20.17 -41.16 8.78
C GLU A 94 -21.25 -40.61 7.85
N VAL A 95 -21.61 -41.38 6.83
CA VAL A 95 -22.64 -41.03 5.86
C VAL A 95 -23.62 -42.19 5.71
N ALA A 96 -24.92 -41.87 5.68
CA ALA A 96 -25.95 -42.85 5.39
C ALA A 96 -26.10 -43.00 3.88
N VAL A 97 -25.95 -44.23 3.36
CA VAL A 97 -26.18 -44.55 1.96
C VAL A 97 -27.59 -45.09 1.80
N ILE A 98 -28.46 -44.38 1.09
CA ILE A 98 -29.86 -44.77 0.85
C ILE A 98 -30.12 -44.67 -0.64
N GLU A 99 -30.57 -45.78 -1.25
CA GLU A 99 -30.91 -45.85 -2.68
C GLU A 99 -29.80 -45.34 -3.63
N GLY A 100 -28.53 -45.47 -3.20
CA GLY A 100 -27.36 -45.04 -3.96
C GLY A 100 -26.90 -43.60 -3.74
N ASP A 101 -27.69 -42.76 -3.05
CA ASP A 101 -27.31 -41.39 -2.63
C ASP A 101 -26.76 -41.37 -1.19
N ILE A 102 -26.12 -40.26 -0.80
CA ILE A 102 -25.55 -40.06 0.54
C ILE A 102 -26.22 -38.91 1.29
N PHE A 103 -26.51 -39.15 2.56
CA PHE A 103 -27.11 -38.17 3.46
C PHE A 103 -26.35 -38.10 4.78
N GLY A 104 -26.35 -36.91 5.38
CA GLY A 104 -25.75 -36.67 6.69
C GLY A 104 -25.10 -35.29 6.81
N GLU A 105 -24.81 -34.88 8.03
CA GLU A 105 -24.11 -33.63 8.34
C GLU A 105 -22.74 -33.57 7.64
N GLY A 106 -22.06 -34.71 7.51
CA GLY A 106 -20.77 -34.83 6.82
C GLY A 106 -20.79 -34.38 5.36
N VAL A 107 -21.91 -34.56 4.65
CA VAL A 107 -22.07 -34.11 3.25
C VAL A 107 -22.11 -32.59 3.18
N ASN A 108 -22.85 -31.97 4.10
CA ASN A 108 -22.95 -30.52 4.19
C ASN A 108 -21.59 -29.91 4.51
N VAL A 109 -20.88 -30.43 5.51
CA VAL A 109 -19.50 -30.01 5.84
C VAL A 109 -18.61 -30.10 4.59
N THR A 110 -18.62 -31.23 3.89
CA THR A 110 -17.79 -31.45 2.69
C THR A 110 -18.04 -30.38 1.62
N SER A 111 -19.31 -30.11 1.30
CA SER A 111 -19.68 -29.08 0.31
C SER A 111 -19.34 -27.65 0.74
N ARG A 112 -19.15 -27.42 2.04
CA ARG A 112 -18.76 -26.12 2.58
C ARG A 112 -17.25 -25.97 2.55
N LEU A 113 -16.50 -27.01 2.92
CA LEU A 113 -15.04 -27.03 2.78
C LEU A 113 -14.61 -26.79 1.33
N GLU A 114 -15.32 -27.37 0.35
CA GLU A 114 -15.07 -27.11 -1.07
C GLU A 114 -15.07 -25.60 -1.37
N ARG A 115 -16.07 -24.86 -0.87
CA ARG A 115 -16.17 -23.40 -1.11
C ARG A 115 -15.05 -22.59 -0.47
N GLU A 116 -14.47 -23.11 0.60
CA GLU A 116 -13.32 -22.52 1.29
C GLU A 116 -11.99 -22.87 0.59
N ALA A 117 -12.00 -23.82 -0.35
CA ALA A 117 -10.82 -24.11 -1.14
C ALA A 117 -10.52 -22.97 -2.12
N SER A 118 -9.24 -22.63 -2.24
CA SER A 118 -8.77 -21.68 -3.24
C SER A 118 -8.98 -22.21 -4.67
N SER A 119 -8.92 -21.33 -5.67
CA SER A 119 -8.98 -21.77 -7.07
C SER A 119 -7.84 -22.73 -7.40
N GLY A 120 -8.17 -23.96 -7.79
CA GLY A 120 -7.17 -25.02 -7.99
C GLY A 120 -6.64 -25.62 -6.68
N GLY A 121 -7.34 -25.42 -5.57
CA GLY A 121 -6.95 -25.86 -4.24
C GLY A 121 -7.88 -26.93 -3.65
N ILE A 122 -7.40 -27.52 -2.57
CA ILE A 122 -8.03 -28.53 -1.75
C ILE A 122 -8.14 -27.98 -0.34
N CYS A 123 -9.33 -28.04 0.26
CA CYS A 123 -9.57 -27.76 1.66
C CYS A 123 -10.07 -29.04 2.34
N ILE A 124 -9.41 -29.44 3.43
CA ILE A 124 -9.74 -30.66 4.16
C ILE A 124 -9.99 -30.38 5.64
N SER A 125 -10.90 -31.13 6.25
CA SER A 125 -11.10 -31.05 7.70
C SER A 125 -9.94 -31.69 8.45
N ASP A 126 -9.77 -31.28 9.71
CA ASP A 126 -8.75 -31.84 10.59
C ASP A 126 -8.83 -33.37 10.74
N ALA A 127 -10.05 -33.91 10.80
CA ALA A 127 -10.28 -35.35 10.83
C ALA A 127 -9.77 -36.07 9.57
N ALA A 128 -9.90 -35.45 8.39
CA ALA A 128 -9.33 -35.98 7.15
C ALA A 128 -7.81 -35.80 7.12
N TYR A 129 -7.30 -34.65 7.57
CA TYR A 129 -5.86 -34.36 7.64
C TYR A 129 -5.10 -35.33 8.55
N ALA A 130 -5.68 -35.72 9.68
CA ALA A 130 -5.11 -36.69 10.60
C ALA A 130 -4.84 -38.07 9.97
N GLN A 131 -5.52 -38.42 8.87
CA GLN A 131 -5.28 -39.66 8.14
C GLN A 131 -4.23 -39.52 7.03
N VAL A 132 -3.83 -38.29 6.67
CA VAL A 132 -2.82 -38.04 5.63
C VAL A 132 -1.43 -38.30 6.20
N LYS A 133 -0.61 -39.07 5.47
CA LYS A 133 0.75 -39.44 5.90
C LYS A 133 1.79 -39.05 4.85
N GLY A 134 3.06 -39.03 5.27
CA GLY A 134 4.21 -38.87 4.38
C GLY A 134 4.31 -37.46 3.77
N THR A 135 4.81 -37.37 2.54
CA THR A 135 5.05 -36.10 1.85
C THR A 135 3.78 -35.28 1.65
N ALA A 136 2.63 -35.92 1.42
CA ALA A 136 1.34 -35.23 1.29
C ALA A 136 1.00 -34.42 2.55
N HIS A 137 1.26 -34.96 3.75
CA HIS A 137 0.96 -34.30 5.02
C HIS A 137 1.70 -32.96 5.18
N SER A 138 2.98 -32.92 4.78
CA SER A 138 3.82 -31.72 4.86
C SER A 138 3.45 -30.59 3.89
N LEU A 139 2.67 -30.90 2.86
CA LEU A 139 2.28 -29.94 1.84
C LEU A 139 1.03 -29.13 2.21
N PHE A 140 0.21 -29.66 3.12
CA PHE A 140 -0.95 -28.95 3.63
C PHE A 140 -0.51 -27.91 4.68
N LYS A 141 -1.16 -26.75 4.68
CA LYS A 141 -0.95 -25.69 5.66
C LYS A 141 -2.20 -25.49 6.51
N ASP A 142 -1.97 -25.23 7.79
CA ASP A 142 -3.01 -24.93 8.76
C ASP A 142 -3.78 -23.67 8.33
N GLY A 143 -5.11 -23.77 8.26
CA GLY A 143 -6.05 -22.69 7.95
C GLY A 143 -6.87 -22.24 9.16
N GLY A 144 -6.65 -22.83 10.34
CA GLY A 144 -7.33 -22.50 11.58
C GLY A 144 -8.77 -23.00 11.66
N ASP A 145 -9.49 -22.51 12.69
CA ASP A 145 -10.89 -22.83 12.92
C ASP A 145 -11.81 -21.91 12.11
N ILE A 146 -12.59 -22.49 11.20
CA ILE A 146 -13.58 -21.75 10.43
C ILE A 146 -15.01 -22.07 10.87
N ARG A 147 -15.88 -21.05 10.87
CA ARG A 147 -17.32 -21.23 11.13
C ARG A 147 -18.06 -21.42 9.81
N LEU A 148 -18.51 -22.65 9.57
CA LEU A 148 -19.28 -22.98 8.39
C LEU A 148 -20.77 -22.67 8.61
N LYS A 149 -21.45 -22.14 7.58
CA LYS A 149 -22.88 -21.82 7.63
C LYS A 149 -23.71 -23.06 8.03
N ASN A 150 -24.52 -22.92 9.06
CA ASN A 150 -25.40 -23.95 9.63
C ASN A 150 -24.66 -25.16 10.24
N ILE A 151 -23.43 -24.98 10.71
CA ILE A 151 -22.68 -25.97 11.49
C ILE A 151 -22.35 -25.37 12.85
N ALA A 152 -22.77 -26.03 13.93
CA ALA A 152 -22.76 -25.46 15.27
C ALA A 152 -21.34 -25.30 15.86
N LYS A 153 -20.42 -26.21 15.50
CA LYS A 153 -19.03 -26.18 15.97
C LYS A 153 -18.11 -25.67 14.86
N PRO A 154 -17.10 -24.84 15.18
CA PRO A 154 -16.04 -24.52 14.25
C PRO A 154 -15.36 -25.80 13.74
N VAL A 155 -14.96 -25.80 12.48
CA VAL A 155 -14.22 -26.88 11.85
C VAL A 155 -12.81 -26.38 11.59
N HIS A 156 -11.82 -27.09 12.12
CA HIS A 156 -10.41 -26.82 11.85
C HIS A 156 -10.04 -27.34 10.45
N VAL A 157 -9.34 -26.54 9.66
CA VAL A 157 -9.11 -26.84 8.23
C VAL A 157 -7.66 -26.73 7.79
N TRP A 158 -7.34 -27.45 6.72
CA TRP A 158 -6.03 -27.51 6.11
C TRP A 158 -6.11 -27.31 4.60
N HIS A 159 -5.18 -26.55 4.01
CA HIS A 159 -5.23 -26.15 2.58
C HIS A 159 -4.05 -26.67 1.74
N TRP A 160 -4.30 -27.03 0.47
CA TRP A 160 -3.28 -27.45 -0.51
C TRP A 160 -3.60 -27.11 -1.98
N PRO A 161 -2.63 -26.65 -2.80
CA PRO A 161 -1.52 -25.79 -2.34
C PRO A 161 -2.12 -24.49 -1.78
N GLN A 162 -1.38 -23.77 -0.94
CA GLN A 162 -1.73 -22.37 -0.67
C GLN A 162 -1.73 -21.66 -2.03
N ALA A 163 -2.90 -21.29 -2.55
CA ALA A 163 -2.94 -20.59 -3.83
C ALA A 163 -2.15 -19.30 -3.69
N PRO A 164 -1.23 -19.00 -4.62
CA PRO A 164 -0.87 -17.62 -4.88
C PRO A 164 -2.18 -16.90 -5.19
N VAL A 165 -2.43 -15.82 -4.46
CA VAL A 165 -3.55 -14.92 -4.71
C VAL A 165 -3.61 -14.64 -6.22
N PRO A 166 -4.78 -14.75 -6.89
CA PRO A 166 -4.89 -14.43 -8.31
C PRO A 166 -4.30 -13.04 -8.52
N ARG A 167 -3.12 -12.97 -9.16
CA ARG A 167 -2.49 -11.69 -9.46
C ARG A 167 -3.44 -10.96 -10.40
N ALA A 168 -4.08 -9.90 -9.92
CA ALA A 168 -4.47 -8.82 -10.81
C ALA A 168 -3.24 -8.52 -11.69
N SER A 169 -3.41 -8.41 -13.00
CA SER A 169 -2.30 -8.19 -13.93
C SER A 169 -1.54 -6.92 -13.53
N GLY A 170 -0.39 -7.08 -12.86
CA GLY A 170 0.40 -5.97 -12.32
C GLY A 170 1.00 -6.24 -10.94
N ARG A 171 1.72 -5.24 -10.43
CA ARG A 171 2.26 -5.20 -9.06
C ARG A 171 1.10 -5.03 -8.08
N PRO A 172 0.96 -5.87 -7.02
CA PRO A 172 -0.04 -5.68 -5.97
C PRO A 172 -0.07 -4.24 -5.46
N VAL A 173 -1.25 -3.61 -5.44
CA VAL A 173 -1.45 -2.29 -4.86
C VAL A 173 -2.06 -2.45 -3.48
N VAL A 174 -1.33 -2.08 -2.44
CA VAL A 174 -1.70 -2.30 -1.04
C VAL A 174 -1.99 -0.97 -0.37
N ALA A 175 -3.16 -0.85 0.27
CA ALA A 175 -3.42 0.22 1.22
C ALA A 175 -3.58 -0.35 2.63
N VAL A 176 -2.93 0.26 3.60
CA VAL A 176 -3.08 -0.07 5.02
C VAL A 176 -3.98 0.98 5.63
N LEU A 177 -5.15 0.58 6.11
CA LEU A 177 -6.08 1.48 6.78
C LEU A 177 -5.65 1.68 8.23
N PRO A 178 -5.95 2.85 8.83
CA PRO A 178 -5.54 3.12 10.20
C PRO A 178 -6.08 2.08 11.16
N PHE A 179 -5.19 1.59 12.02
CA PHE A 179 -5.55 0.60 13.03
C PHE A 179 -6.50 1.22 14.05
N ARG A 180 -7.59 0.51 14.35
CA ARG A 180 -8.57 1.00 15.32
C ARG A 180 -8.03 0.82 16.73
N ASN A 181 -7.97 1.91 17.50
CA ASN A 181 -7.70 1.83 18.93
C ASN A 181 -8.99 1.50 19.71
N LEU A 182 -9.09 0.28 20.23
CA LEU A 182 -10.23 -0.17 21.04
C LEU A 182 -10.05 0.32 22.49
N ARG A 183 -10.44 1.59 22.74
CA ARG A 183 -10.28 2.41 23.97
C ARG A 183 -10.30 1.70 25.34
N GLU A 184 -9.48 2.22 26.27
CA GLU A 184 -9.95 2.93 27.48
C GLU A 184 -9.69 4.46 27.36
N ALA A 185 -10.36 5.26 28.20
CA ALA A 185 -10.59 6.70 27.99
C ALA A 185 -9.36 7.64 28.08
N ASP A 186 -8.14 7.12 28.27
CA ASP A 186 -6.88 7.85 28.43
C ASP A 186 -5.76 7.41 27.44
N ASP A 187 -6.05 6.56 26.45
CA ASP A 187 -5.00 5.98 25.60
C ASP A 187 -4.49 6.91 24.50
N GLN A 188 -3.17 7.01 24.41
CA GLN A 188 -2.36 7.78 23.45
C GLN A 188 -2.79 7.48 21.99
N PRO A 189 -3.54 8.36 21.30
CA PRO A 189 -4.05 8.08 19.95
C PRO A 189 -2.94 7.91 18.91
N PHE A 190 -1.78 8.51 19.16
CA PHE A 190 -0.64 8.53 18.26
C PHE A 190 -0.01 7.14 18.01
N VAL A 191 -0.14 6.19 18.95
CA VAL A 191 0.53 4.89 18.83
C VAL A 191 -0.10 4.03 17.72
N ALA A 192 -1.42 4.03 17.58
CA ALA A 192 -2.09 3.27 16.52
C ALA A 192 -1.81 3.86 15.12
N ASP A 193 -1.77 5.18 15.03
CA ASP A 193 -1.41 5.88 13.79
C ASP A 193 0.06 5.61 13.43
N GLY A 194 0.97 5.71 14.40
CA GLY A 194 2.38 5.37 14.24
C GLY A 194 2.61 3.93 13.81
N PHE A 195 1.90 2.98 14.43
CA PHE A 195 1.94 1.57 14.07
C PHE A 195 1.46 1.32 12.63
N THR A 196 0.41 2.01 12.20
CA THR A 196 -0.10 1.96 10.83
C THR A 196 0.96 2.47 9.84
N GLU A 197 1.57 3.62 10.14
CA GLU A 197 2.61 4.20 9.30
C GLU A 197 3.87 3.35 9.20
N ASP A 198 4.27 2.70 10.28
CA ASP A 198 5.42 1.81 10.26
C ASP A 198 5.18 0.59 9.37
N ILE A 199 3.98 0.01 9.40
CA ILE A 199 3.60 -1.05 8.46
C ILE A 199 3.64 -0.53 7.01
N ILE A 200 3.07 0.66 6.75
CA ILE A 200 3.12 1.29 5.42
C ILE A 200 4.59 1.48 4.98
N GLY A 201 5.42 2.04 5.85
CA GLY A 201 6.83 2.30 5.60
C GLY A 201 7.63 1.03 5.33
N GLY A 202 7.37 -0.04 6.08
CA GLY A 202 7.99 -1.34 5.89
C GLY A 202 7.58 -1.98 4.56
N LEU A 203 6.30 -1.96 4.20
CA LEU A 203 5.80 -2.50 2.92
C LEU A 203 6.30 -1.69 1.72
N ALA A 204 6.40 -0.37 1.85
CA ALA A 204 6.69 0.56 0.76
C ALA A 204 8.07 0.35 0.11
N ARG A 205 9.00 -0.27 0.84
CA ARG A 205 10.37 -0.59 0.39
C ARG A 205 10.43 -1.76 -0.59
N PHE A 206 9.43 -2.64 -0.56
CA PHE A 206 9.40 -3.80 -1.43
C PHE A 206 9.02 -3.42 -2.86
N ARG A 207 9.99 -3.54 -3.79
CA ARG A 207 9.81 -3.30 -5.24
C ARG A 207 8.75 -4.15 -5.90
N SER A 208 8.28 -5.20 -5.23
CA SER A 208 7.20 -6.08 -5.65
C SER A 208 5.82 -5.59 -5.23
N LEU A 209 5.69 -4.53 -4.40
CA LEU A 209 4.42 -3.98 -3.89
C LEU A 209 4.27 -2.48 -4.15
N SER A 210 3.19 -2.01 -4.76
CA SER A 210 2.87 -0.58 -4.81
C SER A 210 2.09 -0.24 -3.55
N VAL A 211 2.60 0.61 -2.68
CA VAL A 211 1.94 0.92 -1.40
C VAL A 211 1.33 2.30 -1.44
N ILE A 212 0.06 2.41 -1.05
CA ILE A 212 -0.64 3.69 -0.95
C ILE A 212 -0.14 4.46 0.28
N ALA A 213 0.13 5.75 0.08
CA ALA A 213 0.68 6.62 1.11
C ALA A 213 -0.27 6.79 2.31
N ALA A 214 0.32 6.87 3.50
CA ALA A 214 -0.40 7.01 4.76
C ALA A 214 -1.44 8.12 4.75
N ALA A 215 -1.09 9.32 4.25
CA ALA A 215 -2.03 10.45 4.19
C ALA A 215 -3.33 10.11 3.46
N SER A 216 -3.25 9.36 2.35
CA SER A 216 -4.43 8.89 1.64
C SER A 216 -5.22 7.85 2.41
N SER A 217 -4.54 6.89 3.04
CA SER A 217 -5.18 5.89 3.89
C SER A 217 -5.96 6.51 5.04
N PHE A 218 -5.37 7.48 5.74
CA PHE A 218 -6.01 8.21 6.83
C PHE A 218 -7.21 9.01 6.31
N ALA A 219 -7.04 9.78 5.23
CA ALA A 219 -8.14 10.56 4.65
C ALA A 219 -9.30 9.69 4.16
N ALA A 220 -9.02 8.46 3.70
CA ALA A 220 -10.02 7.57 3.15
C ALA A 220 -10.88 6.86 4.20
N GLN A 221 -10.41 6.75 5.45
CA GLN A 221 -11.18 6.13 6.53
C GLN A 221 -12.50 6.85 6.80
N ASP A 222 -12.53 8.17 6.65
CA ASP A 222 -13.72 8.99 6.89
C ASP A 222 -14.69 9.00 5.68
N LEU A 223 -14.31 8.37 4.56
CA LEU A 223 -15.08 8.45 3.31
C LEU A 223 -16.18 7.41 3.15
N SER A 224 -16.08 6.26 3.83
CA SER A 224 -17.07 5.17 3.79
C SER A 224 -16.77 4.11 4.86
N GLU A 225 -17.82 3.51 5.41
CA GLU A 225 -17.68 2.32 6.26
C GLU A 225 -17.46 1.04 5.44
N ASP A 226 -17.78 1.05 4.14
CA ASP A 226 -17.55 -0.07 3.24
C ASP A 226 -16.09 -0.11 2.75
N THR A 227 -15.34 -1.10 3.25
CA THR A 227 -13.95 -1.35 2.86
C THR A 227 -13.76 -1.54 1.35
N THR A 228 -14.76 -2.06 0.64
CA THR A 228 -14.71 -2.25 -0.82
C THR A 228 -14.70 -0.89 -1.53
N GLU A 229 -15.53 0.04 -1.06
CA GLU A 229 -15.58 1.39 -1.60
C GLU A 229 -14.30 2.16 -1.29
N VAL A 230 -13.77 2.02 -0.07
CA VAL A 230 -12.48 2.60 0.35
C VAL A 230 -11.35 2.11 -0.55
N ALA A 231 -11.26 0.79 -0.79
CA ALA A 231 -10.25 0.22 -1.69
C ALA A 231 -10.35 0.78 -3.10
N ARG A 232 -11.57 0.89 -3.65
CA ARG A 232 -11.81 1.45 -4.98
C ARG A 232 -11.40 2.93 -5.06
N LYS A 233 -11.72 3.73 -4.04
CA LYS A 233 -11.32 5.15 -3.96
C LYS A 233 -9.80 5.32 -3.89
N LEU A 234 -9.11 4.41 -3.19
CA LEU A 234 -7.65 4.38 -3.09
C LEU A 234 -6.96 3.73 -4.29
N GLY A 235 -7.71 3.09 -5.20
CA GLY A 235 -7.15 2.30 -6.29
C GLY A 235 -6.37 1.06 -5.82
N ALA A 236 -6.66 0.58 -4.61
CA ALA A 236 -5.95 -0.55 -4.00
C ALA A 236 -6.55 -1.89 -4.44
N THR A 237 -5.68 -2.86 -4.75
CA THR A 237 -6.09 -4.25 -5.00
C THR A 237 -6.20 -5.06 -3.71
N TYR A 238 -5.47 -4.63 -2.67
CA TYR A 238 -5.46 -5.25 -1.35
C TYR A 238 -5.60 -4.20 -0.25
N LEU A 239 -6.34 -4.56 0.80
CA LEU A 239 -6.46 -3.78 2.02
C LEU A 239 -5.85 -4.53 3.19
N VAL A 240 -5.06 -3.82 3.99
CA VAL A 240 -4.65 -4.24 5.33
C VAL A 240 -5.49 -3.48 6.32
N THR A 241 -6.16 -4.18 7.21
CA THR A 241 -6.98 -3.60 8.28
C THR A 241 -6.60 -4.24 9.60
N GLY A 242 -6.82 -3.55 10.70
CA GLY A 242 -6.49 -4.10 11.99
C GLY A 242 -6.98 -3.28 13.16
N ASP A 243 -6.79 -3.87 14.32
CA ASP A 243 -7.12 -3.31 15.61
C ASP A 243 -5.87 -3.40 16.49
N LEU A 244 -5.56 -2.33 17.23
CA LEU A 244 -4.42 -2.28 18.15
C LEU A 244 -4.94 -1.88 19.54
N ARG A 245 -4.48 -2.60 20.55
CA ARG A 245 -4.73 -2.26 21.96
C ARG A 245 -3.43 -2.39 22.74
N LEU A 246 -3.06 -1.32 23.43
CA LEU A 246 -1.95 -1.29 24.37
C LEU A 246 -2.53 -1.15 25.77
N ALA A 247 -2.46 -2.19 26.60
CA ALA A 247 -3.01 -2.15 27.96
C ALA A 247 -2.14 -2.97 28.92
N GLY A 248 -1.81 -2.38 30.07
CA GLY A 248 -1.05 -3.07 31.13
C GLY A 248 0.34 -3.56 30.68
N GLY A 249 1.00 -2.84 29.76
CA GLY A 249 2.31 -3.23 29.21
C GLY A 249 2.25 -4.35 28.16
N VAL A 250 1.05 -4.72 27.69
CA VAL A 250 0.84 -5.75 26.67
C VAL A 250 0.23 -5.12 25.41
N ILE A 251 0.77 -5.48 24.26
CA ILE A 251 0.23 -5.15 22.95
C ILE A 251 -0.60 -6.32 22.44
N ARG A 252 -1.84 -6.01 22.09
CA ARG A 252 -2.74 -6.89 21.36
C ARG A 252 -3.06 -6.28 20.02
N ALA A 253 -2.56 -6.91 18.95
CA ALA A 253 -2.84 -6.50 17.59
C ALA A 253 -3.59 -7.61 16.85
N THR A 254 -4.58 -7.25 16.06
CA THR A 254 -5.18 -8.16 15.07
C THR A 254 -4.99 -7.53 13.70
N VAL A 255 -4.40 -8.28 12.76
CA VAL A 255 -4.16 -7.79 11.39
C VAL A 255 -4.89 -8.68 10.42
N ARG A 256 -5.47 -8.08 9.38
CA ARG A 256 -6.23 -8.75 8.34
C ARG A 256 -5.82 -8.22 6.97
N LEU A 257 -5.54 -9.12 6.04
CA LEU A 257 -5.28 -8.83 4.64
C LEU A 257 -6.48 -9.25 3.80
N ILE A 258 -7.03 -8.34 3.01
CA ILE A 258 -8.28 -8.49 2.27
C ILE A 258 -8.04 -8.20 0.79
N GLU A 259 -8.56 -9.05 -0.10
CA GLU A 259 -8.65 -8.81 -1.55
C GLU A 259 -9.82 -7.86 -1.84
N ALA A 260 -9.53 -6.70 -2.44
CA ALA A 260 -10.52 -5.64 -2.61
C ALA A 260 -11.66 -6.00 -3.58
N ALA A 261 -11.38 -6.81 -4.61
CA ALA A 261 -12.34 -7.08 -5.69
C ALA A 261 -13.63 -7.77 -5.23
N ASN A 262 -13.56 -8.57 -4.17
CA ASN A 262 -14.64 -9.42 -3.67
C ASN A 262 -14.71 -9.47 -2.14
N ALA A 263 -13.99 -8.58 -1.45
CA ALA A 263 -13.85 -8.53 0.01
C ALA A 263 -13.40 -9.86 0.65
N ARG A 264 -12.59 -10.66 -0.07
CA ARG A 264 -12.11 -11.95 0.42
C ARG A 264 -10.96 -11.78 1.41
N LEU A 265 -11.12 -12.30 2.62
CA LEU A 265 -10.03 -12.41 3.61
C LEU A 265 -8.96 -13.38 3.10
N ILE A 266 -7.73 -12.92 2.97
CA ILE A 266 -6.58 -13.70 2.50
C ILE A 266 -5.80 -14.27 3.69
N TRP A 267 -5.61 -13.44 4.72
CA TRP A 267 -4.81 -13.76 5.89
C TRP A 267 -5.31 -12.94 7.07
N SER A 268 -5.29 -13.54 8.26
CA SER A 268 -5.56 -12.87 9.53
C SER A 268 -4.66 -13.44 10.60
N GLU A 269 -4.08 -12.58 11.44
CA GLU A 269 -3.18 -12.99 12.51
C GLU A 269 -3.45 -12.17 13.77
N LYS A 270 -3.17 -12.78 14.93
CA LYS A 270 -3.35 -12.14 16.23
C LYS A 270 -2.05 -12.19 17.02
N TYR A 271 -1.62 -11.02 17.47
CA TYR A 271 -0.45 -10.83 18.32
C TYR A 271 -0.88 -10.52 19.75
N ASP A 272 -0.22 -11.15 20.72
CA ASP A 272 -0.36 -10.90 22.16
C ASP A 272 1.05 -10.99 22.77
N ARG A 273 1.68 -9.82 22.98
CA ARG A 273 3.13 -9.67 23.27
C ARG A 273 3.40 -8.49 24.20
N CYS A 274 4.63 -8.37 24.71
CA CYS A 274 5.00 -7.25 25.56
C CYS A 274 5.09 -5.95 24.75
N ALA A 275 4.84 -4.81 25.39
CA ALA A 275 4.88 -3.51 24.70
C ALA A 275 6.26 -3.16 24.12
N GLY A 276 7.33 -3.66 24.73
CA GLY A 276 8.70 -3.52 24.20
C GLY A 276 8.91 -4.23 22.86
N ASP A 277 8.08 -5.21 22.51
CA ASP A 277 8.19 -6.01 21.29
C ASP A 277 7.46 -5.36 20.09
N ILE A 278 7.00 -4.10 20.22
CA ILE A 278 6.17 -3.43 19.20
C ILE A 278 6.83 -3.44 17.80
N PHE A 279 8.15 -3.21 17.74
CA PHE A 279 8.90 -3.19 16.50
C PHE A 279 9.07 -4.58 15.89
N ASP A 280 9.29 -5.60 16.73
CA ASP A 280 9.36 -6.99 16.28
C ASP A 280 8.02 -7.45 15.69
N ILE A 281 6.90 -7.04 16.31
CA ILE A 281 5.54 -7.32 15.81
C ILE A 281 5.31 -6.63 14.46
N GLN A 282 5.69 -5.36 14.32
CA GLN A 282 5.58 -4.62 13.06
C GLN A 282 6.37 -5.32 11.95
N ASP A 283 7.62 -5.69 12.23
CA ASP A 283 8.46 -6.42 11.30
C ASP A 283 7.80 -7.74 10.91
N GLU A 284 7.37 -8.55 11.87
CA GLU A 284 6.68 -9.82 11.62
C GLU A 284 5.43 -9.63 10.73
N ILE A 285 4.61 -8.61 10.99
CA ILE A 285 3.44 -8.28 10.18
C ILE A 285 3.83 -7.96 8.74
N VAL A 286 4.80 -7.05 8.54
CA VAL A 286 5.28 -6.69 7.22
C VAL A 286 5.74 -7.94 6.47
N ARG A 287 6.53 -8.80 7.13
CA ARG A 287 7.05 -10.05 6.56
C ARG A 287 5.92 -10.96 6.09
N MET A 288 4.94 -11.19 6.96
CA MET A 288 3.79 -12.05 6.66
C MET A 288 2.92 -11.49 5.53
N LEU A 289 2.71 -10.17 5.49
CA LEU A 289 1.98 -9.50 4.43
C LEU A 289 2.68 -9.63 3.07
N VAL A 290 3.99 -9.36 2.99
CA VAL A 290 4.73 -9.51 1.73
C VAL A 290 4.77 -10.96 1.28
N SER A 291 5.01 -11.91 2.18
CA SER A 291 4.99 -13.35 1.86
C SER A 291 3.64 -13.81 1.34
N SER A 292 2.54 -13.30 1.90
CA SER A 292 1.18 -13.62 1.47
C SER A 292 0.85 -13.05 0.08
N LEU A 293 1.37 -11.87 -0.25
CA LEU A 293 1.05 -11.16 -1.50
C LEU A 293 1.95 -11.54 -2.67
N VAL A 294 3.24 -11.76 -2.41
CA VAL A 294 4.27 -11.92 -3.45
C VAL A 294 4.77 -13.36 -3.53
N GLY A 295 4.64 -14.14 -2.46
CA GLY A 295 5.16 -15.50 -2.35
C GLY A 295 6.62 -15.53 -1.87
N GLN A 296 7.50 -16.20 -2.62
CA GLN A 296 8.92 -16.29 -2.26
C GLN A 296 9.60 -14.92 -2.38
N ILE A 297 10.11 -14.42 -1.26
CA ILE A 297 11.00 -13.26 -1.18
C ILE A 297 12.42 -13.79 -1.04
N HIS A 298 13.38 -13.25 -1.79
CA HIS A 298 14.78 -13.57 -1.57
C HIS A 298 15.23 -12.96 -0.23
N ASN A 299 15.88 -13.73 0.65
CA ASN A 299 16.30 -13.26 1.98
C ASN A 299 17.19 -11.99 1.96
N ILE A 300 17.86 -11.70 0.83
CA ILE A 300 18.69 -10.51 0.65
C ILE A 300 17.84 -9.25 0.47
N ASP A 301 16.85 -9.29 -0.44
CA ASP A 301 15.87 -8.20 -0.62
C ASP A 301 15.13 -7.87 0.68
N TYR A 302 14.99 -8.89 1.53
CA TYR A 302 14.31 -8.82 2.81
C TYR A 302 15.15 -8.15 3.91
N GLN A 303 16.40 -8.57 4.12
CA GLN A 303 17.25 -7.96 5.17
C GLN A 303 17.63 -6.51 4.86
N GLU A 304 17.81 -6.16 3.58
CA GLU A 304 18.10 -4.78 3.18
C GLU A 304 16.87 -3.85 3.25
N SER A 305 15.66 -4.40 3.42
CA SER A 305 14.42 -3.63 3.47
C SER A 305 14.02 -3.18 4.89
N PHE A 306 14.57 -3.75 5.96
CA PHE A 306 14.24 -3.34 7.33
C PHE A 306 15.14 -2.19 7.80
N ARG A 307 14.53 -1.16 8.42
CA ARG A 307 15.26 -0.05 9.06
C ARG A 307 15.72 -0.46 10.45
N LYS A 308 16.65 0.30 11.01
CA LYS A 308 16.92 0.21 12.45
C LYS A 308 15.70 0.73 13.21
N ALA A 309 15.14 -0.12 14.06
CA ALA A 309 14.14 0.29 15.05
C ALA A 309 14.81 1.25 16.07
N PRO A 310 14.06 2.19 16.64
CA PRO A 310 14.58 3.00 17.75
C PRO A 310 14.79 2.12 18.99
N ASP A 311 15.80 2.45 19.79
CA ASP A 311 16.15 1.68 21.00
C ASP A 311 15.25 2.04 22.20
N ASN A 312 14.46 3.11 22.08
CA ASN A 312 13.69 3.70 23.18
C ASN A 312 12.24 4.05 22.77
N LEU A 313 11.27 3.45 23.47
CA LEU A 313 9.85 3.67 23.23
C LEU A 313 9.39 5.10 23.54
N GLU A 314 9.98 5.78 24.53
CA GLU A 314 9.67 7.19 24.82
C GLU A 314 10.18 8.10 23.69
N ALA A 315 11.35 7.81 23.12
CA ALA A 315 11.86 8.55 21.97
C ALA A 315 10.92 8.38 20.76
N TYR A 316 10.40 7.18 20.57
CA TYR A 316 9.41 6.87 19.54
C TYR A 316 8.08 7.62 19.78
N GLU A 317 7.57 7.69 21.00
CA GLU A 317 6.36 8.46 21.33
C GLU A 317 6.53 9.96 20.98
N PHE A 318 7.66 10.56 21.38
CA PHE A 318 7.97 11.94 21.02
C PHE A 318 8.03 12.13 19.49
N TYR A 319 8.68 11.21 18.78
CA TYR A 319 8.73 11.24 17.32
C TYR A 319 7.32 11.22 16.69
N LEU A 320 6.42 10.34 17.15
CA LEU A 320 5.05 10.26 16.64
C LEU A 320 4.25 11.54 16.90
N ARG A 321 4.40 12.14 18.09
CA ARG A 321 3.78 13.44 18.40
C ARG A 321 4.31 14.55 17.51
N GLY A 322 5.61 14.54 17.21
CA GLY A 322 6.21 15.47 16.26
C GLY A 322 5.62 15.34 14.85
N LEU A 323 5.41 14.11 14.36
CA LEU A 323 4.76 13.87 13.07
C LEU A 323 3.32 14.38 13.04
N ALA A 324 2.56 14.18 14.13
CA ALA A 324 1.20 14.67 14.24
C ALA A 324 1.15 16.21 14.14
N HIS A 325 2.05 16.90 14.85
CA HIS A 325 2.17 18.35 14.74
C HIS A 325 2.57 18.79 13.33
N LEU A 326 3.53 18.12 12.68
CA LEU A 326 3.96 18.47 11.32
C LEU A 326 2.82 18.38 10.27
N ARG A 327 1.75 17.63 10.57
CA ARG A 327 0.54 17.52 9.73
C ARG A 327 -0.54 18.51 10.08
N GLY A 328 -0.48 19.08 11.27
CA GLY A 328 -1.44 20.06 11.73
C GLY A 328 -1.35 21.37 10.94
N TYR A 329 -2.40 22.17 11.07
CA TYR A 329 -2.55 23.45 10.39
C TYR A 329 -2.51 24.64 11.36
N GLU A 330 -2.23 24.40 12.64
CA GLU A 330 -2.09 25.46 13.64
C GLU A 330 -0.81 26.25 13.40
N SER A 331 -0.83 27.54 13.74
CA SER A 331 0.29 28.44 13.45
C SER A 331 1.59 28.09 14.19
N ASP A 332 1.51 27.36 15.31
CA ASP A 332 2.64 26.96 16.14
C ASP A 332 2.99 25.46 16.00
N ASP A 333 2.31 24.73 15.11
CA ASP A 333 2.51 23.29 14.95
C ASP A 333 3.94 22.93 14.54
N ASN A 334 4.56 23.69 13.64
CA ASN A 334 5.95 23.43 13.23
C ASN A 334 6.95 23.62 14.40
N LEU A 335 6.67 24.55 15.32
CA LEU A 335 7.49 24.76 16.52
C LEU A 335 7.31 23.60 17.50
N LYS A 336 6.06 23.20 17.78
CA LYS A 336 5.76 22.02 18.61
C LYS A 336 6.39 20.76 18.03
N ALA A 337 6.37 20.60 16.71
CA ALA A 337 7.03 19.50 16.03
C ALA A 337 8.54 19.50 16.30
N CYS A 338 9.21 20.65 16.20
CA CYS A 338 10.64 20.77 16.55
C CYS A 338 10.89 20.31 17.99
N GLU A 339 10.14 20.83 18.97
CA GLU A 339 10.28 20.47 20.40
C GLU A 339 10.14 18.96 20.63
N MET A 340 9.17 18.32 19.98
CA MET A 340 8.97 16.88 20.07
C MET A 340 10.14 16.10 19.45
N PHE A 341 10.64 16.51 18.27
CA PHE A 341 11.78 15.82 17.65
C PHE A 341 13.09 16.04 18.41
N GLU A 342 13.30 17.21 19.02
CA GLU A 342 14.43 17.46 19.93
C GLU A 342 14.37 16.53 21.14
N ALA A 343 13.19 16.38 21.75
CA ALA A 343 12.98 15.45 22.84
C ALA A 343 13.27 13.99 22.40
N ALA A 344 12.81 13.58 21.22
CA ALA A 344 13.10 12.26 20.67
C ALA A 344 14.63 12.02 20.50
N VAL A 345 15.35 12.97 19.90
CA VAL A 345 16.82 12.90 19.73
C VAL A 345 17.54 12.85 21.08
N HIS A 346 17.05 13.59 22.08
CA HIS A 346 17.64 13.57 23.42
C HIS A 346 17.48 12.21 24.12
N ARG A 347 16.35 11.53 23.90
CA ARG A 347 16.07 10.21 24.48
C ARG A 347 16.75 9.07 23.74
N ASP A 348 16.89 9.19 22.42
CA ASP A 348 17.63 8.25 21.59
C ASP A 348 18.46 9.02 20.54
N ASN A 349 19.74 9.18 20.87
CA ASN A 349 20.71 9.88 20.03
C ASN A 349 21.10 9.08 18.76
N GLY A 350 20.70 7.81 18.68
CA GLY A 350 20.86 6.93 17.51
C GLY A 350 19.64 6.94 16.59
N PHE A 351 18.53 7.58 16.97
CA PHE A 351 17.29 7.58 16.20
C PHE A 351 17.41 8.45 14.94
N ALA A 352 17.71 7.80 13.81
CA ALA A 352 17.94 8.44 12.52
C ALA A 352 16.78 9.35 12.08
N LEU A 353 15.54 8.83 12.11
CA LEU A 353 14.36 9.58 11.70
C LEU A 353 14.10 10.81 12.57
N ALA A 354 14.34 10.74 13.89
CA ALA A 354 14.19 11.90 14.76
C ALA A 354 15.13 13.05 14.34
N HIS A 355 16.37 12.75 13.94
CA HIS A 355 17.30 13.75 13.41
C HIS A 355 16.83 14.33 12.07
N ALA A 356 16.34 13.48 11.16
CA ALA A 356 15.84 13.92 9.86
C ALA A 356 14.61 14.83 10.02
N TYR A 357 13.64 14.45 10.86
CA TYR A 357 12.43 15.24 11.05
C TYR A 357 12.66 16.48 11.92
N LEU A 358 13.68 16.50 12.79
CA LEU A 358 14.14 17.73 13.42
C LEU A 358 14.66 18.73 12.36
N ALA A 359 15.49 18.28 11.43
CA ALA A 359 15.95 19.13 10.33
C ALA A 359 14.78 19.64 9.47
N LEU A 360 13.83 18.77 9.13
CA LEU A 360 12.65 19.15 8.34
C LEU A 360 11.76 20.17 9.06
N SER A 361 11.49 19.96 10.34
CA SER A 361 10.66 20.87 11.14
C SER A 361 11.33 22.24 11.30
N GLN A 362 12.65 22.30 11.52
CA GLN A 362 13.40 23.56 11.53
C GLN A 362 13.33 24.29 10.17
N ILE A 363 13.47 23.57 9.05
CA ILE A 363 13.26 24.13 7.71
C ILE A 363 11.83 24.68 7.58
N ALA A 364 10.82 23.97 8.06
CA ALA A 364 9.42 24.36 7.98
C ALA A 364 9.11 25.62 8.83
N VAL A 365 9.64 25.71 10.06
CA VAL A 365 9.53 26.90 10.93
C VAL A 365 10.00 28.15 10.22
N HIS A 366 11.06 28.05 9.43
CA HIS A 366 11.61 29.17 8.66
C HIS A 366 11.02 29.34 7.25
N GLY A 367 9.92 28.64 6.93
CA GLY A 367 9.22 28.82 5.66
C GLY A 367 9.93 28.20 4.45
N TYR A 368 10.61 27.07 4.65
CA TYR A 368 11.22 26.25 3.61
C TYR A 368 12.29 26.99 2.79
N ALA A 369 12.00 27.37 1.55
CA ALA A 369 12.91 28.12 0.67
C ALA A 369 13.30 29.49 1.22
N LYS A 370 12.56 30.01 2.23
CA LYS A 370 12.87 31.25 2.93
C LYS A 370 13.86 31.06 4.09
N ALA A 371 14.22 29.83 4.42
CA ALA A 371 15.10 29.56 5.54
C ALA A 371 16.48 30.21 5.35
N PRO A 372 17.04 30.85 6.39
CA PRO A 372 18.37 31.44 6.33
C PRO A 372 19.45 30.42 5.95
N PRO A 373 20.50 30.81 5.19
CA PRO A 373 21.54 29.88 4.76
C PRO A 373 22.31 29.19 5.90
N ASP A 374 22.49 29.87 7.04
CA ASP A 374 23.06 29.29 8.27
C ASP A 374 22.15 28.21 8.85
N VAL A 375 20.86 28.49 9.02
CA VAL A 375 19.86 27.49 9.44
C VAL A 375 19.85 26.28 8.49
N LEU A 376 19.89 26.51 7.17
CA LEU A 376 19.92 25.43 6.19
C LEU A 376 21.19 24.56 6.29
N ARG A 377 22.35 25.14 6.63
CA ARG A 377 23.59 24.36 6.88
C ARG A 377 23.49 23.52 8.16
N ASP A 378 22.87 24.04 9.20
CA ASP A 378 22.63 23.31 10.44
C ASP A 378 21.66 22.14 10.20
N CYS A 379 20.54 22.39 9.51
CA CYS A 379 19.60 21.36 9.10
C CYS A 379 20.23 20.31 8.18
N THR A 380 21.12 20.72 7.26
CA THR A 380 21.88 19.79 6.41
C THR A 380 22.79 18.90 7.25
N SER A 381 23.43 19.44 8.28
CA SER A 381 24.29 18.66 9.19
C SER A 381 23.47 17.64 9.99
N LEU A 382 22.29 18.03 10.49
CA LEU A 382 21.34 17.11 11.14
C LEU A 382 20.86 16.00 10.19
N ALA A 383 20.49 16.35 8.96
CA ALA A 383 20.03 15.38 7.97
C ALA A 383 21.16 14.44 7.50
N ARG A 384 22.40 14.92 7.35
CA ARG A 384 23.56 14.06 7.09
C ARG A 384 23.81 13.10 8.24
N ARG A 385 23.66 13.55 9.48
CA ARG A 385 23.76 12.68 10.65
C ARG A 385 22.69 11.59 10.64
N ALA A 386 21.45 11.93 10.27
CA ALA A 386 20.39 10.94 10.11
C ALA A 386 20.76 9.83 9.11
N VAL A 387 21.33 10.20 7.95
CA VAL A 387 21.81 9.23 6.95
C VAL A 387 22.96 8.37 7.48
N LEU A 388 23.91 8.95 8.25
CA LEU A 388 25.01 8.18 8.85
C LEU A 388 24.53 7.19 9.92
N LEU A 389 23.46 7.50 10.64
CA LEU A 389 22.87 6.62 11.64
C LEU A 389 22.18 5.41 10.98
N ASP A 390 21.50 5.63 9.85
CA ASP A 390 20.88 4.58 9.04
C ASP A 390 20.88 4.93 7.54
N GLU A 391 21.82 4.36 6.78
CA GLU A 391 21.97 4.56 5.34
C GLU A 391 20.88 3.88 4.49
N ALA A 392 20.07 3.01 5.10
CA ALA A 392 18.93 2.38 4.45
C ALA A 392 17.62 3.17 4.68
N GLU A 393 17.65 4.23 5.50
CA GLU A 393 16.47 5.01 5.82
C GLU A 393 16.15 6.05 4.73
N SER A 394 15.16 5.75 3.90
CA SER A 394 14.74 6.61 2.79
C SER A 394 14.31 8.01 3.24
N GLY A 395 13.67 8.13 4.40
CA GLY A 395 13.22 9.41 4.95
C GLY A 395 14.38 10.37 5.23
N SER A 396 15.50 9.85 5.73
CA SER A 396 16.73 10.61 6.01
C SER A 396 17.33 11.18 4.72
N HIS A 397 17.47 10.34 3.69
CA HIS A 397 17.93 10.75 2.36
C HIS A 397 17.00 11.81 1.74
N ARG A 398 15.68 11.65 1.86
CA ARG A 398 14.69 12.61 1.35
C ARG A 398 14.85 13.99 1.99
N VAL A 399 14.95 14.06 3.32
CA VAL A 399 15.12 15.34 4.02
C VAL A 399 16.48 15.98 3.70
N LEU A 400 17.55 15.18 3.61
CA LEU A 400 18.86 15.70 3.20
C LEU A 400 18.80 16.30 1.78
N GLY A 401 18.17 15.61 0.83
CA GLY A 401 17.97 16.12 -0.52
C GLY A 401 17.17 17.42 -0.55
N LEU A 402 16.15 17.57 0.29
CA LEU A 402 15.40 18.81 0.44
C LEU A 402 16.26 19.97 0.98
N ALA A 403 17.06 19.72 2.01
CA ALA A 403 17.96 20.72 2.59
C ALA A 403 19.01 21.19 1.56
N LEU A 404 19.60 20.25 0.81
CA LEU A 404 20.56 20.54 -0.27
C LEU A 404 19.91 21.34 -1.41
N LEU A 405 18.67 21.01 -1.79
CA LEU A 405 17.92 21.78 -2.79
C LEU A 405 17.78 23.26 -2.36
N TYR A 406 17.46 23.53 -1.09
CA TYR A 406 17.33 24.91 -0.62
C TYR A 406 18.68 25.62 -0.43
N LEU A 407 19.76 24.88 -0.21
CA LEU A 407 21.13 25.39 -0.34
C LEU A 407 21.59 25.57 -1.80
N LYS A 408 20.76 25.20 -2.77
CA LYS A 408 21.05 25.21 -4.22
C LYS A 408 22.19 24.27 -4.63
N ASP A 409 22.47 23.24 -3.82
CA ASP A 409 23.29 22.10 -4.22
C ASP A 409 22.42 21.09 -4.99
N PHE A 410 22.16 21.38 -6.26
CA PHE A 410 21.23 20.59 -7.10
C PHE A 410 21.74 19.18 -7.38
N ASP A 411 23.06 19.00 -7.54
CA ASP A 411 23.66 17.68 -7.76
C ASP A 411 23.57 16.82 -6.51
N GLY A 412 23.93 17.36 -5.35
CA GLY A 412 23.76 16.68 -4.07
C GLY A 412 22.30 16.33 -3.80
N ALA A 413 21.39 17.27 -4.04
CA ALA A 413 19.95 17.04 -3.88
C ALA A 413 19.42 15.91 -4.77
N GLU A 414 19.86 15.84 -6.03
CA GLU A 414 19.42 14.78 -6.95
C GLU A 414 19.94 13.41 -6.52
N GLY A 415 21.20 13.32 -6.10
CA GLY A 415 21.79 12.08 -5.60
C GLY A 415 20.99 11.51 -4.42
N GLU A 416 20.69 12.35 -3.43
CA GLU A 416 19.97 11.95 -2.22
C GLU A 416 18.50 11.60 -2.49
N LEU A 417 17.79 12.38 -3.31
CA LEU A 417 16.40 12.09 -3.65
C LEU A 417 16.26 10.83 -4.51
N ARG A 418 17.19 10.57 -5.44
CA ARG A 418 17.21 9.31 -6.18
C ARG A 418 17.49 8.13 -5.26
N ARG A 419 18.39 8.28 -4.28
CA ARG A 419 18.65 7.25 -3.27
C ARG A 419 17.41 6.97 -2.43
N ALA A 420 16.70 8.00 -1.99
CA ALA A 420 15.44 7.86 -1.27
C ALA A 420 14.40 7.05 -2.06
N CYS A 421 14.16 7.39 -3.34
CA CYS A 421 13.25 6.64 -4.21
C CYS A 421 13.72 5.20 -4.49
N ALA A 422 15.02 4.95 -4.53
CA ALA A 422 15.58 3.62 -4.76
C ALA A 422 15.44 2.68 -3.55
N LEU A 423 15.55 3.24 -2.33
CA LEU A 423 15.35 2.57 -1.04
C LEU A 423 13.86 2.34 -0.76
N ASN A 424 13.02 3.34 -1.06
CA ASN A 424 11.57 3.26 -0.90
C ASN A 424 10.84 3.67 -2.19
N PRO A 425 10.57 2.69 -3.07
CA PRO A 425 9.86 2.94 -4.33
C PRO A 425 8.42 3.42 -4.19
N SER A 426 7.83 3.35 -2.99
CA SER A 426 6.47 3.85 -2.72
C SER A 426 6.46 5.11 -1.83
N ASP A 427 7.60 5.77 -1.61
CA ASP A 427 7.64 7.10 -0.98
C ASP A 427 7.14 8.17 -1.96
N ALA A 428 5.85 8.46 -1.87
CA ALA A 428 5.19 9.48 -2.68
C ALA A 428 5.81 10.88 -2.52
N ASN A 429 6.26 11.23 -1.30
CA ASN A 429 6.87 12.54 -1.06
C ASN A 429 8.23 12.65 -1.75
N ALA A 430 9.04 11.58 -1.70
CA ALA A 430 10.34 11.52 -2.39
C ALA A 430 10.15 11.65 -3.91
N ALA A 431 9.18 10.95 -4.48
CA ALA A 431 8.86 11.01 -5.91
C ALA A 431 8.49 12.43 -6.35
N VAL A 432 7.57 13.10 -5.64
CA VAL A 432 7.18 14.49 -5.99
C VAL A 432 8.33 15.47 -5.79
N GLN A 433 9.13 15.35 -4.73
CA GLN A 433 10.28 16.22 -4.50
C GLN A 433 11.36 16.03 -5.56
N LEU A 434 11.67 14.79 -5.95
CA LEU A 434 12.57 14.49 -7.05
C LEU A 434 12.04 15.09 -8.36
N GLY A 435 10.76 14.90 -8.65
CA GLY A 435 10.16 15.45 -9.86
C GLY A 435 10.20 16.98 -9.92
N GLY A 436 9.93 17.64 -8.79
CA GLY A 436 10.08 19.08 -8.64
C GLY A 436 11.53 19.56 -8.80
N LEU A 437 12.51 18.81 -8.28
CA LEU A 437 13.93 19.10 -8.48
C LEU A 437 14.30 18.97 -9.97
N LEU A 438 13.93 17.87 -10.62
CA LEU A 438 14.22 17.63 -12.04
C LEU A 438 13.67 18.73 -12.94
N ALA A 439 12.45 19.21 -12.68
CA ALA A 439 11.89 20.35 -13.41
C ALA A 439 12.74 21.62 -13.25
N ARG A 440 13.25 21.88 -12.04
CA ARG A 440 14.19 23.01 -11.76
C ARG A 440 15.53 22.84 -12.45
N ARG A 441 15.90 21.62 -12.83
CA ARG A 441 17.09 21.28 -13.63
C ARG A 441 16.80 21.15 -15.14
N ASN A 442 15.72 21.79 -15.61
CA ASN A 442 15.27 21.77 -17.01
C ASN A 442 14.90 20.36 -17.57
N ARG A 443 14.66 19.37 -16.70
CA ARG A 443 14.20 18.01 -17.06
C ARG A 443 12.71 17.85 -16.75
N VAL A 444 11.90 18.74 -17.31
CA VAL A 444 10.48 18.89 -16.94
C VAL A 444 9.66 17.62 -17.22
N GLU A 445 9.80 17.01 -18.39
CA GLU A 445 9.05 15.80 -18.75
C GLU A 445 9.34 14.62 -17.81
N GLU A 446 10.61 14.44 -17.43
CA GLU A 446 10.97 13.45 -16.41
C GLU A 446 10.43 13.84 -15.04
N GLY A 447 10.50 15.13 -14.70
CA GLY A 447 9.99 15.65 -13.44
C GLY A 447 8.50 15.42 -13.25
N VAL A 448 7.70 15.71 -14.28
CA VAL A 448 6.24 15.51 -14.26
C VAL A 448 5.90 14.03 -14.10
N ARG A 449 6.60 13.11 -14.80
CA ARG A 449 6.38 11.66 -14.61
C ARG A 449 6.60 11.21 -13.16
N TRP A 450 7.62 11.74 -12.49
CA TRP A 450 7.84 11.46 -11.06
C TRP A 450 6.76 12.08 -10.16
N ILE A 451 6.27 13.28 -10.48
CA ILE A 451 5.18 13.92 -9.74
C ILE A 451 3.89 13.11 -9.90
N ASP A 452 3.55 12.68 -11.12
CA ASP A 452 2.38 11.85 -11.42
C ASP A 452 2.45 10.51 -10.69
N GLU A 453 3.63 9.87 -10.64
CA GLU A 453 3.83 8.65 -9.86
C GLU A 453 3.61 8.89 -8.37
N GLY A 454 4.14 10.00 -7.83
CA GLY A 454 3.89 10.39 -6.45
C GLY A 454 2.40 10.63 -6.14
N MET A 455 1.67 11.28 -7.06
CA MET A 455 0.21 11.46 -6.95
C MET A 455 -0.56 10.15 -7.09
N ARG A 456 -0.08 9.20 -7.90
CA ARG A 456 -0.67 7.86 -8.02
C ARG A 456 -0.52 7.06 -6.73
N LEU A 457 0.64 7.18 -6.07
CA LEU A 457 0.91 6.57 -4.77
C LEU A 457 0.16 7.25 -3.62
N ASN A 458 -0.30 8.49 -3.81
CA ASN A 458 -1.04 9.26 -2.82
C ASN A 458 -2.31 9.86 -3.45
N PRO A 459 -3.39 9.06 -3.68
CA PRO A 459 -4.62 9.49 -4.36
C PRO A 459 -5.34 10.70 -3.75
N PHE A 460 -5.14 10.95 -2.45
CA PHE A 460 -5.57 12.14 -1.72
C PHE A 460 -4.35 12.95 -1.27
N PRO A 461 -3.62 13.57 -2.22
CA PRO A 461 -2.35 14.19 -1.91
C PRO A 461 -2.53 15.49 -1.12
N PRO A 462 -1.58 15.86 -0.26
CA PRO A 462 -1.58 17.17 0.38
C PRO A 462 -1.41 18.28 -0.67
N HIS A 463 -1.97 19.46 -0.40
CA HIS A 463 -2.05 20.55 -1.39
C HIS A 463 -0.70 20.99 -1.97
N TRP A 464 0.41 20.80 -1.25
CA TRP A 464 1.75 21.16 -1.73
C TRP A 464 2.17 20.34 -2.96
N TYR A 465 1.60 19.16 -3.20
CA TYR A 465 1.85 18.39 -4.42
C TYR A 465 1.43 19.19 -5.67
N TYR A 466 0.26 19.82 -5.61
CA TYR A 466 -0.21 20.68 -6.70
C TYR A 466 0.65 21.93 -6.89
N ALA A 467 1.27 22.44 -5.81
CA ALA A 467 2.23 23.52 -5.92
C ALA A 467 3.47 23.09 -6.70
N VAL A 468 3.99 21.89 -6.42
CA VAL A 468 5.14 21.33 -7.13
C VAL A 468 4.80 21.04 -8.60
N LEU A 469 3.64 20.43 -8.86
CA LEU A 469 3.15 20.19 -10.22
C LEU A 469 3.00 21.49 -11.01
N GLY A 470 2.34 22.50 -10.41
CA GLY A 470 2.14 23.80 -11.05
C GLY A 470 3.47 24.50 -11.37
N ASN A 471 4.44 24.42 -10.47
CA ASN A 471 5.79 24.95 -10.72
C ASN A 471 6.51 24.20 -11.85
N ALA A 472 6.41 22.87 -11.89
CA ALA A 472 7.03 22.07 -12.94
C ALA A 472 6.40 22.36 -14.32
N MET A 473 5.07 22.43 -14.39
CA MET A 473 4.33 22.77 -15.62
C MET A 473 4.65 24.17 -16.11
N TYR A 474 4.79 25.16 -15.21
CA TYR A 474 5.22 26.51 -15.59
C TYR A 474 6.60 26.49 -16.26
N LEU A 475 7.57 25.80 -15.67
CA LEU A 475 8.92 25.64 -16.22
C LEU A 475 8.89 24.93 -17.59
N GLY A 476 7.96 24.01 -17.80
CA GLY A 476 7.74 23.34 -19.09
C GLY A 476 6.98 24.18 -20.13
N GLY A 477 6.49 25.36 -19.76
CA GLY A 477 5.66 26.19 -20.64
C GLY A 477 4.19 25.76 -20.76
N ALA A 478 3.75 24.78 -19.98
CA ALA A 478 2.37 24.31 -19.90
C ALA A 478 1.57 25.21 -18.93
N TYR A 479 1.34 26.46 -19.32
CA TYR A 479 0.86 27.51 -18.41
C TYR A 479 -0.60 27.32 -17.94
N GLU A 480 -1.47 26.72 -18.76
CA GLU A 480 -2.86 26.45 -18.38
C GLU A 480 -2.94 25.29 -17.37
N GLU A 481 -2.16 24.24 -17.57
CA GLU A 481 -2.02 23.12 -16.64
C GLU A 481 -1.39 23.59 -15.33
N ALA A 482 -0.38 24.47 -15.41
CA ALA A 482 0.22 25.09 -14.24
C ALA A 482 -0.84 25.89 -13.44
N LEU A 483 -1.63 26.71 -14.12
CA LEU A 483 -2.72 27.48 -13.51
C LEU A 483 -3.76 26.57 -12.83
N ALA A 484 -4.18 25.50 -13.51
CA ALA A 484 -5.15 24.54 -12.99
C ALA A 484 -4.64 23.86 -11.71
N ALA A 485 -3.36 23.48 -11.67
CA ALA A 485 -2.73 22.91 -10.48
C ALA A 485 -2.63 23.94 -9.35
N LEU A 486 -2.13 25.15 -9.62
CA LEU A 486 -1.95 26.18 -8.59
C LEU A 486 -3.28 26.64 -7.96
N ARG A 487 -4.38 26.62 -8.70
CA ARG A 487 -5.73 26.92 -8.17
C ARG A 487 -6.30 25.86 -7.23
N ARG A 488 -5.66 24.69 -7.10
CA ARG A 488 -6.03 23.67 -6.10
C ARG A 488 -5.52 24.01 -4.69
N LEU A 489 -4.66 25.03 -4.54
CA LEU A 489 -4.20 25.49 -3.23
C LEU A 489 -5.29 26.34 -2.57
N PRO A 490 -5.70 26.04 -1.33
CA PRO A 490 -6.80 26.75 -0.66
C PRO A 490 -6.45 28.21 -0.35
N ASN A 491 -5.21 28.48 0.08
CA ASN A 491 -4.73 29.81 0.46
C ASN A 491 -3.33 30.06 -0.15
N PRO A 492 -3.23 30.43 -1.44
CA PRO A 492 -1.94 30.70 -2.06
C PRO A 492 -1.33 31.97 -1.47
N GLY A 493 -0.19 31.87 -0.80
CA GLY A 493 0.57 33.05 -0.36
C GLY A 493 1.03 33.92 -1.54
N LYS A 494 1.46 35.16 -1.26
CA LYS A 494 1.81 36.17 -2.28
C LYS A 494 2.69 35.68 -3.44
N PHE A 495 3.66 34.80 -3.18
CA PHE A 495 4.52 34.26 -4.25
C PHE A 495 3.86 33.17 -5.09
N THR A 496 2.95 32.38 -4.53
CA THR A 496 2.14 31.45 -5.32
C THR A 496 1.13 32.22 -6.15
N TRP A 497 0.54 33.28 -5.59
CA TRP A 497 -0.36 34.16 -6.33
C TRP A 497 0.35 34.91 -7.46
N GLY A 498 1.56 35.42 -7.24
CA GLY A 498 2.40 35.97 -8.30
C GLY A 498 2.65 34.98 -9.44
N ARG A 499 2.82 33.68 -9.14
CA ARG A 499 2.90 32.66 -10.20
C ARG A 499 1.61 32.48 -10.97
N ILE A 500 0.46 32.53 -10.31
CA ILE A 500 -0.85 32.47 -10.97
C ILE A 500 -1.00 33.62 -11.98
N VAL A 501 -0.59 34.84 -11.57
CA VAL A 501 -0.53 36.01 -12.45
C VAL A 501 0.39 35.75 -13.65
N ALA A 502 1.59 35.24 -13.40
CA ALA A 502 2.54 34.89 -14.46
C ALA A 502 1.99 33.82 -15.42
N CYS A 503 1.35 32.76 -14.91
CA CYS A 503 0.68 31.75 -15.73
C CYS A 503 -0.38 32.37 -16.65
N LEU A 504 -1.27 33.21 -16.11
CA LEU A 504 -2.32 33.87 -16.88
C LEU A 504 -1.72 34.72 -18.01
N ASN A 505 -0.67 35.49 -17.71
CA ASN A 505 -0.05 36.35 -18.72
C ASN A 505 0.62 35.52 -19.83
N ARG A 506 1.39 34.49 -19.45
CA ARG A 506 2.08 33.60 -20.42
C ARG A 506 1.12 32.71 -21.21
N ALA A 507 -0.07 32.43 -20.70
CA ALA A 507 -1.16 31.78 -21.43
C ALA A 507 -1.89 32.72 -22.41
N GLY A 508 -1.49 33.99 -22.50
CA GLY A 508 -2.13 34.99 -23.38
C GLY A 508 -3.42 35.59 -22.79
N ARG A 509 -3.71 35.37 -21.51
CA ARG A 509 -4.91 35.88 -20.81
C ARG A 509 -4.60 37.20 -20.11
N SER A 510 -4.00 38.14 -20.82
CA SER A 510 -3.41 39.36 -20.25
C SER A 510 -4.40 40.25 -19.49
N LYS A 511 -5.67 40.29 -19.90
CA LYS A 511 -6.71 41.01 -19.14
C LYS A 511 -6.93 40.41 -17.76
N GLU A 512 -7.06 39.08 -17.68
CA GLU A 512 -7.21 38.37 -16.41
C GLU A 512 -5.94 38.48 -15.57
N ALA A 513 -4.76 38.41 -16.18
CA ALA A 513 -3.49 38.61 -15.48
C ALA A 513 -3.41 40.01 -14.84
N ALA A 514 -3.83 41.06 -15.54
CA ALA A 514 -3.84 42.43 -15.03
C ALA A 514 -4.86 42.62 -13.89
N ASP A 515 -6.05 42.02 -14.00
CA ASP A 515 -7.05 42.05 -12.94
C ASP A 515 -6.56 41.30 -11.69
N GLU A 516 -5.97 40.13 -11.88
CA GLU A 516 -5.40 39.32 -10.80
C GLU A 516 -4.19 40.00 -10.14
N ALA A 517 -3.32 40.65 -10.92
CA ALA A 517 -2.19 41.43 -10.40
C ALA A 517 -2.64 42.59 -9.51
N ARG A 518 -3.74 43.27 -9.87
CA ARG A 518 -4.34 44.34 -9.06
C ARG A 518 -4.87 43.80 -7.73
N LEU A 519 -5.50 42.63 -7.74
CA LEU A 519 -5.98 41.97 -6.52
C LEU A 519 -4.82 41.51 -5.63
N LEU A 520 -3.75 40.97 -6.23
CA LEU A 520 -2.52 40.62 -5.52
C LEU A 520 -1.93 41.83 -4.79
N LEU A 521 -1.75 42.97 -5.46
CA LEU A 521 -1.22 44.18 -4.82
C LEU A 521 -2.15 44.77 -3.76
N ALA A 522 -3.46 44.68 -3.95
CA ALA A 522 -4.42 45.12 -2.95
C ALA A 522 -4.33 44.29 -1.66
N ALA A 523 -4.11 42.97 -1.79
CA ALA A 523 -3.96 42.06 -0.65
C ALA A 523 -2.54 42.07 -0.05
N HIS A 524 -1.52 42.29 -0.89
CA HIS A 524 -0.11 42.26 -0.53
C HIS A 524 0.62 43.48 -1.12
N PRO A 525 0.47 44.67 -0.50
CA PRO A 525 1.11 45.91 -0.99
C PRO A 525 2.64 45.87 -1.01
N ASP A 526 3.24 44.91 -0.29
CA ASP A 526 4.67 44.67 -0.19
C ASP A 526 5.23 43.74 -1.29
N PHE A 527 4.36 43.17 -2.14
CA PHE A 527 4.80 42.30 -3.23
C PHE A 527 5.61 43.07 -4.27
N THR A 528 6.81 42.59 -4.62
CA THR A 528 7.58 43.06 -5.79
C THR A 528 8.07 41.90 -6.64
N ILE A 529 8.32 42.16 -7.93
CA ILE A 529 8.85 41.16 -8.87
C ILE A 529 10.23 40.66 -8.40
N ASN A 530 11.09 41.55 -7.90
CA ASN A 530 12.42 41.23 -7.41
C ASN A 530 12.37 40.37 -6.14
N GLU A 531 11.45 40.64 -5.21
CA GLU A 531 11.25 39.80 -4.03
C GLU A 531 10.74 38.41 -4.46
N PHE A 532 9.79 38.37 -5.40
CA PHE A 532 9.29 37.12 -5.97
C PHE A 532 10.39 36.30 -6.65
N LEU A 533 11.23 36.91 -7.49
CA LEU A 533 12.33 36.21 -8.16
C LEU A 533 13.41 35.74 -7.18
N ARG A 534 13.65 36.50 -6.09
CA ARG A 534 14.68 36.18 -5.09
C ARG A 534 14.24 35.09 -4.11
N HIS A 535 13.02 35.15 -3.62
CA HIS A 535 12.53 34.31 -2.51
C HIS A 535 11.39 33.38 -2.91
N GLY A 536 10.64 33.75 -3.94
CA GLY A 536 9.55 32.95 -4.47
C GLY A 536 10.06 31.81 -5.35
N VAL A 537 11.13 32.03 -6.14
CA VAL A 537 11.61 31.11 -7.19
C VAL A 537 12.94 30.45 -6.83
N VAL A 538 12.98 29.11 -6.85
CA VAL A 538 14.21 28.31 -6.69
C VAL A 538 14.42 27.50 -7.96
N VAL A 539 15.43 27.83 -8.75
CA VAL A 539 15.76 27.22 -10.05
C VAL A 539 17.28 27.16 -10.24
N GLU A 540 17.76 26.28 -11.12
CA GLU A 540 19.20 26.05 -11.35
C GLU A 540 19.81 27.07 -12.33
N SER A 541 19.04 27.55 -13.31
CA SER A 541 19.55 28.42 -14.39
C SER A 541 18.94 29.82 -14.41
N GLU A 542 19.72 30.81 -14.84
CA GLU A 542 19.25 32.19 -15.04
C GLU A 542 18.17 32.30 -16.12
N GLY A 543 18.20 31.44 -17.13
CA GLY A 543 17.16 31.38 -18.17
C GLY A 543 15.76 31.09 -17.61
N GLN A 544 15.67 30.24 -16.59
CA GLN A 544 14.40 29.97 -15.90
C GLN A 544 13.95 31.17 -15.06
N LEU A 545 14.88 31.90 -14.43
CA LEU A 545 14.54 33.15 -13.73
C LEU A 545 13.99 34.20 -14.71
N LEU A 546 14.58 34.29 -15.90
CA LEU A 546 14.09 35.18 -16.96
C LEU A 546 12.68 34.79 -17.40
N GLN A 547 12.40 33.49 -17.60
CA GLN A 547 11.06 33.01 -17.93
C GLN A 547 10.01 33.41 -16.87
N PHE A 548 10.37 33.41 -15.58
CA PHE A 548 9.49 33.93 -14.53
C PHE A 548 9.31 35.44 -14.59
N ARG A 549 10.38 36.20 -14.89
CA ARG A 549 10.31 37.66 -15.05
C ARG A 549 9.41 38.06 -16.22
N GLU A 550 9.59 37.42 -17.37
CA GLU A 550 8.76 37.65 -18.56
C GLU A 550 7.27 37.35 -18.32
N GLY A 551 6.95 36.55 -17.30
CA GLY A 551 5.57 36.31 -16.85
C GLY A 551 4.85 37.57 -16.37
N PHE A 552 5.59 38.63 -16.03
CA PHE A 552 5.03 39.89 -15.58
C PHE A 552 5.16 41.02 -16.60
N ASP A 553 5.61 40.73 -17.82
CA ASP A 553 5.77 41.75 -18.85
C ASP A 553 4.45 42.48 -19.10
N HIS A 554 4.55 43.81 -19.19
CA HIS A 554 3.43 44.73 -19.39
C HIS A 554 2.37 44.75 -18.27
N LEU A 555 2.64 44.16 -17.11
CA LEU A 555 1.81 44.31 -15.91
C LEU A 555 2.32 45.45 -15.03
N ASP A 556 1.41 46.20 -14.42
CA ASP A 556 1.71 47.32 -13.52
C ASP A 556 2.04 46.81 -12.10
N LEU A 557 3.14 46.04 -12.00
CA LEU A 557 3.65 45.51 -10.74
C LEU A 557 4.99 46.18 -10.39
N PRO A 558 5.24 46.51 -9.11
CA PRO A 558 6.50 47.11 -8.69
C PRO A 558 7.66 46.12 -8.87
N SER A 559 8.78 46.65 -9.37
CA SER A 559 9.99 45.87 -9.65
C SER A 559 10.70 45.41 -8.41
#